data_AF-A0A2G9HU28-F1
#
_entry.id   AF-A0A2G9HU28-F1
#
_cell.length_a   1.000
_cell.length_b   1.000
_cell.length_c   1.000
_cell.angle_alpha   90.00
_cell.angle_beta   90.00
_cell.angle_gamma   90.00
#
_symmetry.space_group_name_H-M   'P 1'
#
loop_
_entity.id
_entity.type
_entity.pdbx_description
1 polymer ?
#
loop_
_entity_poly.entity_id
_entity_poly.type
_entity_poly.pdbx_seq_one_letter_code
_entity_poly.pdbx_strand_id
1 'polypeptide(L)'
;MSLIHLLCWLLSAQLSLQEIINIAKPGCPTKCGNLTIPYPFGIRPNCSMNPWFDIFCNTSVDPPYALVSGRDDYRLIDMTESQVRIKNPFFARRCDDNGANGNSNFTLDFSGTLYTLSVLNTLTHIGCSDLAVLEGLSLYDFVNKFAGGCVSFCFDSNKSRGSYI
;
A
#
# COMPACT_ATOMS: atom_id res chain seq x y z
N MET A 1 2.29 55.37 20.09
CA MET A 1 2.54 54.10 19.39
C MET A 1 1.19 53.53 18.99
N SER A 2 0.87 53.64 17.70
CA SER A 2 -0.46 53.41 17.14
C SER A 2 -0.89 51.93 17.27
N LEU A 3 -2.14 51.66 17.66
CA LEU A 3 -2.75 50.32 17.72
C LEU A 3 -2.53 49.51 16.42
N ILE A 4 -2.32 50.21 15.30
CA ILE A 4 -2.04 49.64 13.98
C ILE A 4 -0.73 48.81 13.99
N HIS A 5 0.29 49.21 14.77
CA HIS A 5 1.52 48.42 14.88
C HIS A 5 1.34 47.13 15.70
N LEU A 6 0.48 47.14 16.72
CA LEU A 6 0.14 45.94 17.51
C LEU A 6 -0.66 44.92 16.68
N LEU A 7 -1.61 45.40 15.87
CA LEU A 7 -2.37 44.56 14.94
C LEU A 7 -1.47 43.92 13.88
N CYS A 8 -0.46 44.65 13.41
CA CYS A 8 0.51 44.13 12.45
C CYS A 8 1.46 43.08 13.05
N TRP A 9 1.79 43.18 14.35
CA TRP A 9 2.56 42.18 15.10
C TRP A 9 1.75 40.90 15.41
N LEU A 10 0.44 41.04 15.63
CA LEU A 10 -0.46 39.89 15.82
C LEU A 10 -0.70 39.13 14.51
N LEU A 11 -0.66 39.80 13.36
CA LEU A 11 -0.75 39.15 12.04
C LEU A 11 0.54 38.42 11.61
N SER A 12 1.67 38.71 12.27
CA SER A 12 2.93 37.98 12.08
C SER A 12 3.08 36.75 12.98
N ALA A 13 2.10 36.44 13.84
CA ALA A 13 2.01 35.12 14.45
C ALA A 13 1.79 34.11 13.32
N GLN A 14 2.84 33.36 13.01
CA GLN A 14 2.92 32.55 11.80
C GLN A 14 1.69 31.67 11.61
N LEU A 15 1.02 31.82 10.47
CA LEU A 15 0.36 30.69 9.82
C LEU A 15 1.47 29.66 9.58
N SER A 16 1.65 28.71 10.49
CA SER A 16 2.44 27.53 10.20
C SER A 16 1.73 26.84 9.05
N LEU A 17 2.31 26.93 7.85
CA LEU A 17 1.99 26.00 6.79
C LEU A 17 2.40 24.65 7.36
N GLN A 18 1.45 23.91 7.90
CA GLN A 18 1.66 22.52 8.25
C GLN A 18 1.91 21.85 6.90
N GLU A 19 3.18 21.72 6.51
CA GLU A 19 3.54 20.64 5.60
C GLU A 19 2.88 19.39 6.18
N ILE A 20 2.24 18.59 5.33
CA ILE A 20 1.71 17.28 5.73
C ILE A 20 2.94 16.42 6.03
N ILE A 21 3.54 16.65 7.20
CA ILE A 21 4.64 15.87 7.70
C ILE A 21 3.96 14.56 8.11
N ASN A 22 4.40 13.47 7.52
CA ASN A 22 4.11 12.12 8.01
C ASN A 22 4.76 11.98 9.40
N ILE A 23 4.09 12.53 10.43
CA ILE A 23 4.62 12.67 11.78
C ILE A 23 4.47 11.34 12.51
N ALA A 24 5.58 10.71 12.85
CA ALA A 24 5.58 9.60 13.79
C ALA A 24 5.21 10.09 15.20
N LYS A 25 4.73 9.19 16.06
CA LYS A 25 4.49 9.51 17.47
C LYS A 25 5.76 10.08 18.13
N PRO A 26 5.69 11.17 18.92
CA PRO A 26 6.87 11.74 19.58
C PRO A 26 7.65 10.70 20.39
N GLY A 27 8.98 10.68 20.22
CA GLY A 27 9.86 9.70 20.86
C GLY A 27 9.96 8.35 20.15
N CYS A 28 9.27 8.16 19.03
CA CYS A 28 9.32 6.93 18.25
C CYS A 28 10.20 7.06 16.99
N PRO A 29 10.74 5.93 16.49
CA PRO A 29 11.45 5.92 15.22
C PRO A 29 10.55 6.41 14.09
N THR A 30 11.07 7.33 13.28
CA THR A 30 10.34 7.92 12.14
C THR A 30 10.57 7.20 10.83
N LYS A 31 11.59 6.32 10.75
CA LYS A 31 12.01 5.67 9.51
C LYS A 31 12.42 4.21 9.70
N CYS A 32 12.24 3.42 8.65
CA CYS A 32 12.86 2.11 8.46
C CYS A 32 13.55 2.09 7.08
N GLY A 33 14.88 2.14 7.06
CA GLY A 33 15.62 2.41 5.83
C GLY A 33 15.20 3.76 5.23
N ASN A 34 14.75 3.75 3.98
CA ASN A 34 14.24 4.94 3.29
C ASN A 34 12.74 5.22 3.50
N LEU A 35 12.01 4.29 4.12
CA LEU A 35 10.57 4.43 4.34
C LEU A 35 10.30 5.31 5.56
N THR A 36 9.46 6.34 5.42
CA THR A 36 8.97 7.16 6.53
C THR A 36 7.70 6.55 7.10
N ILE A 37 7.61 6.47 8.43
CA ILE A 37 6.51 5.81 9.15
C ILE A 37 5.70 6.85 9.93
N PRO A 38 4.54 7.29 9.41
CA PRO A 38 3.64 8.20 10.12
C PRO A 38 2.81 7.49 11.20
N TYR A 39 2.36 8.23 12.21
CA TYR A 39 1.21 7.81 13.01
C TYR A 39 -0.03 7.67 12.10
N PRO A 40 -0.89 6.64 12.26
CA PRO A 40 -1.04 5.72 13.39
C PRO A 40 -0.08 4.52 13.42
N PHE A 41 0.82 4.41 12.43
CA PHE A 41 1.80 3.33 12.35
C PHE A 41 3.00 3.58 13.26
N GLY A 42 3.70 2.53 13.65
CA GLY A 42 4.89 2.69 14.47
C GLY A 42 5.80 1.48 14.56
N ILE A 43 7.09 1.75 14.79
CA ILE A 43 8.12 0.74 15.03
C ILE A 43 8.33 0.69 16.54
N ARG A 44 8.29 -0.52 17.14
CA ARG A 44 8.43 -0.83 18.58
C ARG A 44 7.12 -0.71 19.38
N PRO A 45 7.07 -1.33 20.58
CA PRO A 45 5.92 -1.21 21.47
C PRO A 45 5.58 0.24 21.80
N ASN A 46 4.28 0.55 21.86
CA ASN A 46 3.75 1.87 22.18
C ASN A 46 4.12 2.98 21.18
N CYS A 47 4.52 2.65 19.95
CA CYS A 47 4.78 3.63 18.89
C CYS A 47 3.67 3.70 17.84
N SER A 48 2.84 2.68 17.75
CA SER A 48 1.62 2.63 16.94
C SER A 48 0.39 3.04 17.75
N MET A 49 -0.74 3.27 17.08
CA MET A 49 -2.03 3.53 17.72
C MET A 49 -2.53 2.30 18.50
N ASN A 50 -2.31 1.10 17.96
CA ASN A 50 -2.58 -0.19 18.58
C ASN A 50 -1.81 -1.28 17.80
N PRO A 51 -1.76 -2.54 18.29
CA PRO A 51 -0.95 -3.60 17.67
C PRO A 51 -1.22 -3.88 16.18
N TRP A 52 -2.39 -3.53 15.65
CA TRP A 52 -2.71 -3.70 14.22
C TRP A 52 -1.94 -2.74 13.31
N PHE A 53 -1.43 -1.65 13.86
CA PHE A 53 -0.65 -0.62 13.18
C PHE A 53 0.87 -0.77 13.45
N ASP A 54 1.27 -1.87 14.09
CA ASP A 54 2.69 -2.17 14.27
C ASP A 54 3.37 -2.42 12.93
N ILE A 55 4.58 -1.88 12.78
CA ILE A 55 5.46 -2.13 11.65
C ILE A 55 6.71 -2.85 12.14
N PHE A 56 7.02 -3.97 11.48
CA PHE A 56 8.28 -4.68 11.72
C PHE A 56 9.36 -4.12 10.78
N CYS A 57 10.45 -3.61 11.35
CA CYS A 57 11.59 -3.13 10.59
C CYS A 57 12.71 -4.18 10.63
N ASN A 58 12.98 -4.82 9.49
CA ASN A 58 14.05 -5.79 9.40
C ASN A 58 15.40 -5.07 9.24
N THR A 59 16.15 -5.02 10.34
CA THR A 59 17.50 -4.42 10.40
C THR A 59 18.63 -5.44 10.27
N SER A 60 18.32 -6.71 10.01
CA SER A 60 19.32 -7.76 9.79
C SER A 60 19.94 -7.73 8.39
N VAL A 61 19.47 -6.81 7.54
CA VAL A 61 19.94 -6.59 6.18
C VAL A 61 20.27 -5.11 5.95
N ASP A 62 21.08 -4.83 4.94
CA ASP A 62 21.43 -3.48 4.53
C ASP A 62 21.10 -3.26 3.04
N PRO A 63 20.23 -2.29 2.67
CA PRO A 63 19.50 -1.40 3.57
C PRO A 63 18.34 -2.12 4.31
N PRO A 64 17.99 -1.67 5.53
CA PRO A 64 16.80 -2.15 6.25
C PRO A 64 15.52 -1.92 5.45
N TYR A 65 14.53 -2.80 5.63
CA TYR A 65 13.21 -2.66 5.01
C TYR A 65 12.08 -2.98 5.99
N ALA A 66 10.92 -2.37 5.76
CA ALA A 66 9.74 -2.51 6.60
C ALA A 66 8.80 -3.61 6.07
N LEU A 67 8.14 -4.29 7.00
CA LEU A 67 7.18 -5.37 6.81
C LEU A 67 5.89 -5.06 7.58
N VAL A 68 4.76 -5.53 7.07
CA VAL A 68 3.49 -5.50 7.81
C VAL A 68 3.59 -6.45 9.00
N SER A 69 3.36 -5.96 10.21
CA SER A 69 3.45 -6.81 11.42
C SER A 69 2.45 -7.97 11.33
N GLY A 70 2.92 -9.19 11.61
CA GLY A 70 2.10 -10.41 11.51
C GLY A 70 1.82 -10.87 10.06
N ARG A 71 2.46 -10.25 9.07
CA ARG A 71 2.44 -10.60 7.64
C ARG A 71 3.81 -10.30 7.00
N ASP A 72 4.82 -11.03 7.45
CA ASP A 72 6.23 -10.76 7.14
C ASP A 72 6.61 -10.95 5.65
N ASP A 73 5.72 -11.52 4.84
CA ASP A 73 5.89 -11.65 3.39
C ASP A 73 5.63 -10.34 2.62
N TYR A 74 5.00 -9.35 3.27
CA TYR A 74 4.58 -8.11 2.62
C TYR A 74 5.50 -6.93 2.96
N ARG A 75 6.41 -6.64 2.02
CA ARG A 75 7.31 -5.48 2.11
C ARG A 75 6.59 -4.19 1.85
N LEU A 76 6.79 -3.21 2.71
CA LEU A 76 6.25 -1.86 2.57
C LEU A 76 7.18 -1.01 1.70
N ILE A 77 6.60 -0.29 0.75
CA ILE A 77 7.34 0.60 -0.16
C ILE A 77 6.93 2.06 -0.03
N ASP A 78 5.73 2.33 0.45
CA ASP A 78 5.21 3.67 0.63
C ASP A 78 4.07 3.66 1.66
N MET A 79 3.90 4.77 2.37
CA MET A 79 2.93 4.91 3.46
C MET A 79 2.39 6.33 3.54
N THR A 80 1.11 6.41 3.87
CA THR A 80 0.41 7.64 4.28
C THR A 80 -0.29 7.39 5.62
N GLU A 81 -0.95 8.38 6.18
CA GLU A 81 -1.71 8.25 7.42
C GLU A 81 -2.84 7.21 7.34
N SER A 82 -3.34 6.89 6.15
CA SER A 82 -4.50 5.98 5.94
C SER A 82 -4.24 4.79 5.03
N GLN A 83 -3.06 4.73 4.38
CA GLN A 83 -2.77 3.71 3.37
C GLN A 83 -1.36 3.19 3.51
N VAL A 84 -1.22 1.89 3.28
CA VAL A 84 0.07 1.21 3.14
C VAL A 84 0.18 0.64 1.73
N ARG A 85 1.30 0.87 1.06
CA ARG A 85 1.62 0.22 -0.21
C ARG A 85 2.59 -0.91 0.02
N ILE A 86 2.16 -2.11 -0.35
CA ILE A 86 3.00 -3.30 -0.31
C ILE A 86 3.58 -3.59 -1.69
N LYS A 87 4.85 -3.95 -1.71
CA LYS A 87 5.46 -4.63 -2.85
C LYS A 87 5.41 -6.11 -2.58
N ASN A 88 4.60 -6.81 -3.36
CA ASN A 88 4.53 -8.26 -3.31
C ASN A 88 5.11 -8.83 -4.62
N PRO A 89 6.12 -9.71 -4.52
CA PRO A 89 6.83 -10.24 -5.69
C PRO A 89 5.99 -11.21 -6.54
N PHE A 90 4.83 -11.64 -6.03
CA PHE A 90 3.95 -12.61 -6.68
C PHE A 90 2.82 -11.97 -7.51
N PHE A 91 2.65 -10.64 -7.48
CA PHE A 91 1.59 -9.92 -8.22
C PHE A 91 1.85 -9.73 -9.70
N ALA A 92 3.12 -9.73 -10.10
CA ALA A 92 3.51 -9.58 -11.48
C ALA A 92 3.98 -10.94 -11.97
N ARG A 93 3.19 -11.56 -12.86
CA ARG A 93 3.61 -12.79 -13.54
C ARG A 93 3.54 -12.61 -15.05
N ARG A 94 4.55 -13.12 -15.72
CA ARG A 94 4.62 -13.26 -17.15
C ARG A 94 3.98 -14.59 -17.54
N CYS A 95 2.98 -14.55 -18.39
CA CYS A 95 2.45 -15.72 -19.07
C CYS A 95 3.31 -15.95 -20.33
N ASP A 96 4.01 -17.08 -20.42
CA ASP A 96 4.87 -17.40 -21.56
C ASP A 96 4.16 -18.33 -22.57
N ASP A 97 4.53 -18.21 -23.85
CA ASP A 97 3.94 -18.94 -25.00
C ASP A 97 4.05 -20.47 -24.90
N ASN A 98 4.95 -21.00 -24.06
CA ASN A 98 5.10 -22.43 -23.81
C ASN A 98 4.00 -23.01 -22.90
N GLY A 99 2.92 -22.26 -22.70
CA GLY A 99 1.87 -22.61 -21.76
C GLY A 99 2.39 -22.50 -20.34
N ALA A 100 2.15 -21.35 -19.72
CA ALA A 100 1.69 -21.41 -18.35
C ALA A 100 0.35 -22.18 -18.37
N ASN A 101 0.42 -23.50 -18.45
CA ASN A 101 -0.70 -24.43 -18.40
C ASN A 101 -1.27 -24.51 -16.97
N GLY A 102 -1.30 -23.38 -16.30
CA GLY A 102 -1.62 -23.27 -14.89
C GLY A 102 -2.20 -21.90 -14.65
N ASN A 103 -3.46 -21.89 -14.22
CA ASN A 103 -4.05 -20.76 -13.53
C ASN A 103 -3.02 -20.24 -12.51
N SER A 104 -2.50 -19.05 -12.74
CA SER A 104 -1.57 -18.42 -11.81
C SER A 104 -2.39 -17.73 -10.72
N ASN A 105 -2.92 -18.55 -9.82
CA ASN A 105 -3.69 -18.06 -8.69
C ASN A 105 -2.72 -17.50 -7.65
N PHE A 106 -2.92 -16.25 -7.24
CA PHE A 106 -2.34 -15.70 -6.04
C PHE A 106 -3.48 -15.34 -5.09
N THR A 107 -3.23 -15.45 -3.79
CA THR A 107 -4.19 -15.06 -2.76
C THR A 107 -3.55 -14.00 -1.87
N LEU A 108 -4.27 -12.90 -1.64
CA LEU A 108 -3.97 -12.00 -0.54
C LEU A 108 -4.87 -12.32 0.63
N ASP A 109 -4.25 -12.61 1.76
CA ASP A 109 -4.99 -12.87 2.98
C ASP A 109 -4.67 -11.83 4.05
N PHE A 110 -5.52 -10.80 4.09
CA PHE A 110 -5.56 -9.83 5.17
C PHE A 110 -6.61 -10.17 6.24
N SER A 111 -7.15 -11.41 6.23
CA SER A 111 -8.11 -11.83 7.25
C SER A 111 -7.52 -11.74 8.65
N GLY A 112 -8.36 -11.33 9.61
CA GLY A 112 -7.90 -11.09 10.97
C GLY A 112 -6.96 -9.90 11.09
N THR A 113 -6.89 -8.99 10.12
CA THR A 113 -6.24 -7.68 10.24
C THR A 113 -7.25 -6.55 10.02
N LEU A 114 -6.87 -5.29 10.31
CA LEU A 114 -7.69 -4.11 10.01
C LEU A 114 -7.49 -3.58 8.57
N TYR A 115 -6.68 -4.25 7.75
CA TYR A 115 -6.37 -3.81 6.40
C TYR A 115 -7.41 -4.31 5.40
N THR A 116 -7.77 -3.44 4.45
CA THR A 116 -8.58 -3.79 3.27
C THR A 116 -7.87 -3.33 2.00
N LEU A 117 -8.26 -3.88 0.86
CA LEU A 117 -7.77 -3.42 -0.44
C LEU A 117 -8.33 -2.02 -0.72
N SER A 118 -7.43 -1.09 -0.99
CA SER A 118 -7.79 0.26 -1.42
C SER A 118 -8.47 0.23 -2.78
N VAL A 119 -9.49 1.07 -2.95
CA VAL A 119 -10.15 1.33 -4.25
C VAL A 119 -9.22 2.03 -5.25
N LEU A 120 -8.05 2.49 -4.80
CA LEU A 120 -7.00 3.07 -5.65
C LEU A 120 -6.10 2.01 -6.30
N ASN A 121 -6.28 0.74 -5.96
CA ASN A 121 -5.56 -0.34 -6.62
C ASN A 121 -6.08 -0.50 -8.06
N THR A 122 -5.17 -0.76 -8.98
CA THR A 122 -5.49 -1.03 -10.38
C THR A 122 -4.94 -2.40 -10.76
N LEU A 123 -5.79 -3.28 -11.23
CA LEU A 123 -5.37 -4.51 -11.88
C LEU A 123 -5.00 -4.19 -13.32
N THR A 124 -3.80 -4.53 -13.75
CA THR A 124 -3.36 -4.36 -15.14
C THR A 124 -3.04 -5.73 -15.73
N HIS A 125 -3.58 -5.99 -16.91
CA HIS A 125 -3.33 -7.18 -17.69
C HIS A 125 -2.80 -6.80 -19.06
N ILE A 126 -1.71 -7.42 -19.51
CA ILE A 126 -1.13 -7.22 -20.83
C ILE A 126 -0.92 -8.59 -21.45
N GLY A 127 -1.64 -8.87 -22.52
CA GLY A 127 -1.65 -10.20 -23.12
C GLY A 127 -2.29 -10.22 -24.50
N CYS A 128 -2.53 -11.44 -24.99
CA CYS A 128 -3.11 -11.71 -26.29
C CYS A 128 -4.01 -12.95 -26.16
N SER A 129 -5.33 -12.75 -26.32
CA SER A 129 -6.34 -13.80 -26.13
C SER A 129 -6.27 -14.44 -24.74
N ASP A 130 -6.12 -13.59 -23.72
CA ASP A 130 -5.91 -13.97 -22.32
C ASP A 130 -6.90 -13.26 -21.39
N LEU A 131 -7.16 -13.86 -20.23
CA LEU A 131 -8.12 -13.43 -19.22
C LEU A 131 -7.46 -13.40 -17.83
N ALA A 132 -7.47 -12.24 -17.19
CA ALA A 132 -7.12 -12.08 -15.78
C ALA A 132 -8.39 -11.88 -14.95
N VAL A 133 -8.53 -12.64 -13.86
CA VAL A 133 -9.65 -12.51 -12.92
C VAL A 133 -9.09 -12.28 -11.52
N LEU A 134 -9.65 -11.29 -10.82
CA LEU A 134 -9.44 -11.02 -9.41
C LEU A 134 -10.73 -11.35 -8.67
N GLU A 135 -10.64 -12.25 -7.70
CA GLU A 135 -11.74 -12.58 -6.80
C GLU A 135 -11.38 -12.15 -5.37
N GLY A 136 -12.35 -11.54 -4.68
CA GLY A 136 -12.21 -11.17 -3.29
C GLY A 136 -13.26 -11.82 -2.42
N LEU A 137 -12.83 -12.27 -1.24
CA LEU A 137 -13.65 -12.90 -0.22
C LEU A 137 -13.56 -12.07 1.07
N SER A 138 -14.71 -11.58 1.55
CA SER A 138 -14.84 -11.05 2.91
C SER A 138 -15.23 -12.19 3.86
N LEU A 139 -14.38 -12.52 4.84
CA LEU A 139 -14.72 -13.55 5.84
C LEU A 139 -15.71 -13.05 6.90
N TYR A 140 -15.92 -11.73 6.99
CA TYR A 140 -16.95 -11.15 7.86
C TYR A 140 -18.34 -11.26 7.24
N ASP A 141 -18.43 -11.10 5.92
CA ASP A 141 -19.65 -11.29 5.12
C ASP A 141 -19.40 -12.35 4.06
N PHE A 142 -19.62 -13.62 4.37
CA PHE A 142 -19.55 -14.75 3.41
C PHE A 142 -20.45 -14.56 2.15
N VAL A 143 -21.26 -13.51 2.11
CA VAL A 143 -22.15 -13.09 1.03
C VAL A 143 -21.48 -12.10 0.06
N ASN A 144 -20.54 -11.28 0.52
CA ASN A 144 -19.91 -10.23 -0.29
C ASN A 144 -18.66 -10.76 -1.01
N LYS A 145 -18.92 -11.51 -2.07
CA LYS A 145 -17.90 -11.91 -3.06
C LYS A 145 -17.87 -10.86 -4.16
N PHE A 146 -16.69 -10.37 -4.51
CA PHE A 146 -16.53 -9.59 -5.72
C PHE A 146 -15.62 -10.35 -6.69
N ALA A 147 -15.93 -10.23 -7.98
CA ALA A 147 -15.07 -10.66 -9.05
C ALA A 147 -14.93 -9.50 -10.03
N GLY A 148 -13.70 -9.18 -10.38
CA GLY A 148 -13.35 -8.24 -11.44
C GLY A 148 -12.38 -8.92 -12.40
N GLY A 149 -12.36 -8.51 -13.66
CA GLY A 149 -11.42 -9.09 -14.60
C GLY A 149 -11.07 -8.17 -15.76
N CYS A 150 -9.98 -8.54 -16.42
CA CYS A 150 -9.44 -7.90 -17.60
C CYS A 150 -9.34 -8.95 -18.71
N VAL A 151 -9.76 -8.59 -19.92
CA VAL A 151 -9.68 -9.47 -21.10
C VAL A 151 -8.96 -8.76 -22.23
N SER A 152 -8.11 -9.51 -22.92
CA SER A 152 -7.37 -9.02 -24.09
C SER A 152 -7.71 -9.85 -25.33
N PHE A 153 -7.88 -9.19 -26.46
CA PHE A 153 -8.13 -9.83 -27.76
C PHE A 153 -7.10 -9.38 -28.79
N CYS A 154 -6.62 -10.32 -29.60
CA CYS A 154 -5.61 -10.10 -30.63
C CYS A 154 -5.84 -11.09 -31.79
N PHE A 155 -5.44 -10.70 -33.01
CA PHE A 155 -5.49 -11.57 -34.20
C PHE A 155 -4.13 -12.14 -34.59
N ASP A 156 -3.06 -11.57 -34.05
CA ASP A 156 -1.67 -11.93 -34.30
C ASP A 156 -1.00 -12.09 -32.94
N SER A 157 -0.45 -13.28 -32.66
CA SER A 157 0.18 -13.61 -31.37
C SER A 157 1.41 -12.75 -31.07
N ASN A 158 1.98 -12.09 -32.09
CA ASN A 158 3.10 -11.17 -31.91
C ASN A 158 2.68 -9.77 -31.40
N LYS A 159 1.37 -9.54 -31.21
CA LYS A 159 0.82 -8.28 -30.70
C LYS A 159 0.13 -8.49 -29.36
N SER A 160 0.54 -7.73 -28.35
CA SER A 160 -0.13 -7.67 -27.06
C SER A 160 -1.02 -6.42 -26.97
N ARG A 161 -2.08 -6.53 -26.17
CA ARG A 161 -2.92 -5.40 -25.75
C ARG A 161 -3.01 -5.37 -24.23
N GLY A 162 -3.11 -4.16 -23.70
CA GLY A 162 -3.31 -3.92 -22.28
C GLY A 162 -4.77 -3.60 -21.95
N SER A 163 -5.24 -4.09 -20.80
CA SER A 163 -6.50 -3.68 -20.17
C SER A 163 -6.28 -3.52 -18.67
N TYR A 164 -7.06 -2.66 -18.02
CA TYR A 164 -6.97 -2.43 -16.59
C TYR A 164 -8.34 -2.15 -15.97
N ILE A 165 -8.49 -2.48 -14.68
CA ILE A 165 -9.68 -2.20 -13.85
C ILE A 165 -9.27 -1.70 -12.47
#